data_AF-A0AA88IFE6-F1
#
_entry.id   AF-A0AA88IFE6-F1
#
_cell.length_a   1.000
_cell.length_b   1.000
_cell.length_c   1.000
_cell.angle_alpha   90.00
_cell.angle_beta   90.00
_cell.angle_gamma   90.00
#
_symmetry.space_group_name_H-M   'P 1'
#
loop_
_entity.id
_entity.type
_entity.pdbx_description
1 polymer ?
#
loop_
_entity_poly.entity_id
_entity_poly.type
_entity_poly.pdbx_seq_one_letter_code
_entity_poly.pdbx_strand_id
1 'polypeptide(L)'
;MIHALVDDKIVLLVYLLLPKKSKRVYVKAVKLLAEKTEDLRLDVSSPTFHSDYEKVVIKAGIIIFPGARHIGCYFPIAQAVWRHAQGLGLKVVYSSSHNSVRFYSQCLALVFLPIRYVLFGRYGLRASSPSVPRIEEFNDYLEGAYLFS
;
A
#
# COMPACT_ATOMS: atom_id res chain seq x y z
N MET A 1 -1.25 -8.63 -9.08
CA MET A 1 -2.55 -9.22 -9.44
C MET A 1 -3.32 -8.17 -10.20
N ILE A 2 -4.04 -8.55 -11.25
CA ILE A 2 -4.89 -7.64 -12.03
C ILE A 2 -6.32 -8.10 -11.90
N HIS A 3 -7.19 -7.15 -11.60
CA HIS A 3 -8.62 -7.37 -11.45
C HIS A 3 -9.40 -6.56 -12.49
N ALA A 4 -10.56 -7.05 -12.88
CA ALA A 4 -11.55 -6.28 -13.64
C ALA A 4 -12.87 -6.23 -12.88
N LEU A 5 -13.64 -5.17 -13.14
CA LEU A 5 -15.02 -5.05 -12.72
C LEU A 5 -15.91 -5.60 -13.84
N VAL A 6 -16.63 -6.69 -13.58
CA VAL A 6 -17.56 -7.33 -14.51
C VAL A 6 -18.87 -7.52 -13.77
N ASP A 7 -19.96 -6.92 -14.25
CA ASP A 7 -21.29 -6.96 -13.62
C ASP A 7 -21.25 -6.67 -12.10
N ASP A 8 -20.60 -5.56 -11.74
CA ASP A 8 -20.37 -5.10 -10.36
C ASP A 8 -19.55 -6.06 -9.47
N LYS A 9 -18.89 -7.05 -10.05
CA LYS A 9 -18.02 -8.00 -9.34
C LYS A 9 -16.56 -7.79 -9.71
N ILE A 10 -15.71 -7.79 -8.70
CA ILE A 10 -14.25 -7.78 -8.89
C ILE A 10 -13.80 -9.20 -9.22
N VAL A 11 -13.35 -9.42 -10.45
CA VAL A 11 -12.83 -10.71 -10.93
C VAL A 11 -11.31 -10.63 -11.06
N LEU A 12 -10.60 -11.62 -10.51
CA LEU A 12 -9.15 -11.76 -10.72
C LEU A 12 -8.90 -12.27 -12.14
N LEU A 13 -8.26 -11.46 -12.98
CA LEU A 13 -7.94 -11.81 -14.36
C LEU A 13 -6.53 -12.39 -14.51
N VAL A 14 -5.57 -11.79 -13.80
CA VAL A 14 -4.15 -12.17 -13.94
C VAL A 14 -3.47 -12.27 -12.59
N TYR A 15 -2.81 -13.40 -12.39
CA TYR A 15 -1.92 -13.65 -11.26
C TYR A 15 -0.50 -13.85 -11.78
N LEU A 16 0.46 -13.11 -11.23
CA LEU A 16 1.87 -13.16 -11.62
C LEU A 16 2.71 -13.70 -10.46
N LEU A 17 3.28 -14.88 -10.65
CA LEU A 17 4.25 -15.47 -9.72
C LEU A 17 5.65 -14.98 -10.11
N LEU A 18 6.22 -14.10 -9.28
CA LEU A 18 7.55 -13.52 -9.53
C LEU A 18 8.61 -14.26 -8.70
N PRO A 19 9.72 -14.70 -9.30
CA PRO A 19 10.74 -15.50 -8.61
C PRO A 19 11.55 -14.70 -7.58
N LYS A 20 11.55 -13.36 -7.69
CA LYS A 20 12.18 -12.43 -6.74
C LYS A 20 11.66 -11.01 -6.93
N LYS A 21 11.80 -10.21 -5.88
CA LYS A 21 11.57 -8.76 -5.93
C LYS A 21 12.78 -8.07 -6.56
N SER A 22 12.75 -7.80 -7.87
CA SER A 22 13.76 -6.98 -8.52
C SER A 22 13.21 -6.17 -9.68
N LYS A 23 13.83 -5.02 -9.96
CA LYS A 23 13.44 -4.15 -11.08
C LYS A 23 13.35 -4.87 -12.40
N ARG A 24 14.34 -5.73 -12.70
CA ARG A 24 14.35 -6.50 -13.95
C ARG A 24 13.14 -7.44 -14.05
N VAL A 25 12.76 -8.08 -12.95
CA VAL A 25 11.62 -9.02 -12.91
C VAL A 25 10.30 -8.28 -13.07
N TYR A 26 10.10 -7.17 -12.35
CA TYR A 26 8.88 -6.37 -12.48
C TYR A 26 8.71 -5.79 -13.88
N VAL A 27 9.76 -5.20 -14.47
CA VAL A 27 9.70 -4.68 -15.85
C VAL A 27 9.34 -5.79 -16.83
N LYS A 28 9.94 -6.98 -16.71
CA LYS A 28 9.61 -8.12 -17.57
C LYS A 28 8.14 -8.54 -17.41
N ALA A 29 7.64 -8.58 -16.18
CA ALA A 29 6.26 -8.95 -15.90
C ALA A 29 5.26 -7.96 -16.48
N VAL A 30 5.50 -6.65 -16.35
CA VAL A 30 4.62 -5.62 -16.91
C VAL A 30 4.68 -5.62 -18.44
N LYS A 31 5.84 -5.91 -19.05
CA LYS A 31 5.95 -6.05 -20.52
C LYS A 31 5.11 -7.21 -21.05
N LEU A 32 5.18 -8.37 -20.39
CA LEU A 32 4.36 -9.52 -20.74
C LEU A 32 2.87 -9.21 -20.69
N LEU A 33 2.44 -8.37 -19.74
CA LEU A 33 1.06 -7.90 -19.67
C LEU A 33 0.68 -7.01 -20.85
N ALA A 34 1.56 -6.09 -21.25
CA ALA A 34 1.33 -5.21 -22.40
C ALA A 34 1.23 -6.00 -23.71
N GLU A 35 2.17 -6.92 -23.95
CA GLU A 35 2.12 -7.85 -25.07
C GLU A 35 0.79 -8.62 -25.09
N LYS A 36 0.35 -9.11 -23.92
CA LYS A 36 -0.90 -9.86 -23.84
C LYS A 36 -2.14 -8.99 -24.06
N THR A 37 -2.11 -7.73 -23.66
CA THR A 37 -3.21 -6.78 -23.93
C THR A 37 -3.32 -6.45 -25.41
N GLU A 38 -2.18 -6.36 -26.11
CA GLU A 38 -2.13 -6.18 -27.57
C GLU A 38 -2.69 -7.40 -28.31
N ASP A 39 -2.26 -8.62 -27.94
CA ASP A 39 -2.79 -9.87 -28.50
C ASP A 39 -4.32 -9.95 -28.40
N LEU A 40 -4.86 -9.48 -27.28
CA LEU A 40 -6.30 -9.49 -26.98
C LEU A 40 -7.03 -8.26 -27.53
N ARG A 41 -6.31 -7.31 -28.15
CA ARG A 41 -6.84 -6.04 -28.67
C ARG A 41 -7.60 -5.23 -27.61
N LEU A 42 -7.08 -5.21 -26.38
CA LEU A 42 -7.64 -4.44 -25.27
C LEU A 42 -7.11 -3.00 -25.32
N ASP A 43 -7.98 -2.02 -25.19
CA ASP A 43 -7.56 -0.63 -24.99
C ASP A 43 -7.09 -0.42 -23.55
N VAL A 44 -5.79 -0.21 -23.41
CA VAL A 44 -5.11 0.09 -22.14
C VAL A 44 -4.28 1.37 -22.27
N SER A 45 -4.81 2.36 -23.00
CA SER A 45 -4.16 3.67 -23.18
C SER A 45 -4.03 4.48 -21.88
N SER A 46 -5.01 4.38 -20.96
CA SER A 46 -4.99 5.05 -19.65
C SER A 46 -5.48 4.15 -18.50
N PRO A 47 -4.74 3.08 -18.16
CA PRO A 47 -5.19 2.15 -17.14
C PRO A 47 -4.98 2.76 -15.74
N THR A 48 -5.89 2.47 -14.82
CA THR A 48 -5.62 2.69 -13.40
C THR A 48 -5.03 1.41 -12.82
N PHE A 49 -3.87 1.49 -12.15
CA PHE A 49 -3.26 0.34 -11.49
C PHE A 49 -3.00 0.60 -10.01
N HIS A 50 -3.20 -0.44 -9.21
CA HIS A 50 -2.94 -0.42 -7.78
C HIS A 50 -1.69 -1.24 -7.47
N SER A 51 -0.73 -0.63 -6.77
CA SER A 51 0.44 -1.33 -6.23
C SER A 51 0.82 -0.73 -4.89
N ASP A 52 1.69 -1.41 -4.16
CA ASP A 52 2.43 -0.73 -3.10
C ASP A 52 3.23 0.47 -3.64
N TYR A 53 3.85 1.21 -2.73
CA TYR A 53 4.66 2.38 -3.06
C TYR A 53 6.08 2.00 -3.54
N GLU A 54 6.35 0.73 -3.92
CA GLU A 54 7.65 0.35 -4.47
C GLU A 54 7.90 1.12 -5.78
N LYS A 55 8.81 2.12 -5.74
CA LYS A 55 9.16 3.01 -6.87
C LYS A 55 9.44 2.25 -8.17
N VAL A 56 10.01 1.06 -8.05
CA VAL A 56 10.33 0.17 -9.17
C VAL A 56 9.08 -0.30 -9.91
N VAL A 57 8.03 -0.69 -9.18
CA VAL A 57 6.76 -1.17 -9.75
C VAL A 57 6.03 0.00 -10.40
N ILE A 58 5.96 1.14 -9.70
CA ILE A 58 5.34 2.37 -10.21
C ILE A 58 6.00 2.79 -11.54
N LYS A 59 7.33 2.88 -11.55
CA LYS A 59 8.08 3.25 -12.76
C LYS A 59 7.90 2.25 -13.90
N ALA A 60 7.89 0.95 -13.61
CA ALA A 60 7.65 -0.07 -14.64
C ALA A 60 6.26 0.10 -15.26
N GLY A 61 5.23 0.33 -14.44
CA GLY A 61 3.86 0.61 -14.89
C GLY A 61 3.79 1.84 -15.79
N ILE A 62 4.35 2.97 -15.36
CA ILE A 62 4.30 4.24 -16.12
C ILE A 62 5.12 4.17 -17.42
N ILE A 63 6.28 3.49 -17.43
CA ILE A 63 7.10 3.36 -18.65
C ILE A 63 6.34 2.57 -19.74
N ILE A 64 5.58 1.55 -19.33
CA ILE A 64 4.90 0.64 -20.26
C ILE A 64 3.51 1.16 -20.63
N PHE A 65 2.84 1.84 -19.71
CA PHE A 65 1.56 2.50 -19.92
C PHE A 65 1.70 3.99 -19.57
N PRO A 66 2.17 4.84 -20.51
CA PRO A 66 2.45 6.25 -20.23
C PRO A 66 1.23 7.05 -19.74
N GLY A 67 0.01 6.66 -20.14
CA GLY A 67 -1.24 7.25 -19.68
C GLY A 67 -1.77 6.67 -18.37
N ALA A 68 -1.04 5.79 -17.71
CA ALA A 68 -1.53 5.10 -16.52
C ALA A 68 -1.61 5.99 -15.29
N ARG A 69 -2.66 5.80 -14.51
CA ARG A 69 -2.81 6.38 -13.18
C ARG A 69 -2.44 5.35 -12.12
N HIS A 70 -1.43 5.65 -11.32
CA HIS A 70 -1.11 4.84 -10.15
C HIS A 70 -1.98 5.22 -8.95
N ILE A 71 -2.50 4.23 -8.24
CA ILE A 71 -3.14 4.39 -6.94
C ILE A 71 -2.38 3.53 -5.93
N GLY A 72 -1.84 4.17 -4.89
CA GLY A 72 -1.16 3.47 -3.81
C GLY A 72 -2.08 2.51 -3.06
N CYS A 73 -1.60 1.29 -2.83
CA CYS A 73 -2.35 0.27 -2.11
C CYS A 73 -2.11 0.39 -0.60
N TYR A 74 -3.18 0.62 0.16
CA TYR A 74 -3.21 0.68 1.61
C TYR A 74 -3.02 -0.68 2.30
N PHE A 75 -3.39 -1.76 1.62
CA PHE A 75 -3.47 -3.09 2.24
C PHE A 75 -2.12 -3.60 2.78
N PRO A 76 -0.99 -3.50 2.07
CA PRO A 76 0.30 -4.00 2.58
C PRO A 76 0.74 -3.29 3.86
N ILE A 77 0.60 -1.96 3.91
CA ILE A 77 1.01 -1.18 5.08
C ILE A 77 0.08 -1.43 6.27
N ALA A 78 -1.24 -1.46 6.04
CA ALA A 78 -2.22 -1.80 7.07
C ALA A 78 -1.95 -3.18 7.68
N GLN A 79 -1.66 -4.18 6.84
CA GLN A 79 -1.37 -5.53 7.29
C GLN A 79 -0.06 -5.61 8.08
N ALA A 80 1.00 -4.93 7.64
CA ALA A 80 2.29 -4.91 8.32
C ALA A 80 2.18 -4.25 9.72
N VAL A 81 1.55 -3.07 9.77
CA VAL A 81 1.29 -2.34 11.03
C VAL A 81 0.39 -3.14 11.96
N TRP A 82 -0.64 -3.80 11.44
CA TRP A 82 -1.52 -4.66 12.25
C TRP A 82 -0.79 -5.83 12.87
N ARG A 83 0.01 -6.56 12.09
CA ARG A 83 0.81 -7.68 12.59
C ARG A 83 1.80 -7.23 13.66
N HIS A 84 2.43 -6.07 13.47
CA HIS A 84 3.33 -5.51 14.46
C HIS A 84 2.58 -5.15 15.76
N ALA A 85 1.45 -4.42 15.67
CA ALA A 85 0.59 -4.11 16.82
C ALA A 85 0.14 -5.37 17.58
N GLN A 86 -0.18 -6.45 16.87
CA GLN A 86 -0.53 -7.74 17.48
C GLN A 86 0.64 -8.34 18.26
N GLY A 87 1.85 -8.35 17.69
CA GLY A 87 3.07 -8.79 18.38
C GLY A 87 3.39 -7.96 19.63
N LEU A 88 2.93 -6.70 19.65
CA LEU A 88 3.02 -5.82 20.81
C LEU A 88 1.92 -6.07 21.87
N GLY A 89 0.91 -6.89 21.57
CA GLY A 89 -0.26 -7.09 22.45
C GLY A 89 -1.30 -5.95 22.37
N LEU A 90 -1.16 -5.02 21.41
CA LEU A 90 -2.01 -3.83 21.27
C LEU A 90 -3.35 -4.09 20.57
N LYS A 91 -3.61 -5.33 20.12
CA LYS A 91 -4.88 -5.71 19.47
C LYS A 91 -6.10 -5.30 20.29
N VAL A 92 -6.06 -5.59 21.61
CA VAL A 92 -7.16 -5.27 22.52
C VAL A 92 -7.31 -3.76 22.67
N VAL A 93 -6.19 -3.04 22.81
CA VAL A 93 -6.19 -1.58 22.93
C VAL A 93 -6.80 -0.91 21.71
N TYR A 94 -6.43 -1.31 20.50
CA TYR A 94 -6.96 -0.71 19.26
C TYR A 94 -8.37 -1.17 18.90
N SER A 95 -8.96 -2.08 19.68
CA SER A 95 -10.36 -2.52 19.53
C SER A 95 -11.24 -2.10 20.71
N SER A 96 -10.69 -1.46 21.75
CA SER A 96 -11.39 -1.24 23.03
C SER A 96 -12.21 0.05 23.09
N SER A 97 -11.89 1.06 22.28
CA SER A 97 -12.58 2.35 22.30
C SER A 97 -12.59 3.02 20.93
N HIS A 98 -13.57 3.88 20.70
CA HIS A 98 -13.65 4.70 19.49
C HIS A 98 -12.38 5.53 19.28
N ASN A 99 -11.79 6.07 20.35
CA ASN A 99 -10.56 6.86 20.28
C ASN A 99 -9.35 6.01 19.89
N SER A 100 -9.21 4.81 20.43
CA SER A 100 -8.13 3.89 20.08
C SER A 100 -8.23 3.42 18.63
N VAL A 101 -9.45 3.08 18.19
CA VAL A 101 -9.73 2.71 16.79
C VAL A 101 -9.37 3.88 15.88
N ARG A 102 -9.82 5.09 16.22
CA ARG A 102 -9.52 6.31 15.45
C ARG A 102 -8.03 6.58 15.35
N PHE A 103 -7.30 6.53 16.47
CA PHE A 103 -5.86 6.70 16.49
C PHE A 103 -5.17 5.71 15.56
N TYR A 104 -5.50 4.42 15.68
CA TYR A 104 -4.97 3.37 14.82
C TYR A 104 -5.29 3.62 13.34
N SER A 105 -6.54 3.95 13.02
CA SER A 105 -6.95 4.30 11.65
C SER A 105 -6.18 5.50 11.10
N GLN A 106 -5.93 6.53 11.92
CA GLN A 106 -5.14 7.69 11.51
C GLN A 106 -3.67 7.32 11.27
N CYS A 107 -3.09 6.43 12.10
CA CYS A 107 -1.75 5.88 11.84
C CYS A 107 -1.67 5.18 10.49
N LEU A 108 -2.71 4.46 10.07
CA LEU A 108 -2.73 3.80 8.76
C LEU A 108 -3.02 4.77 7.60
N ALA A 109 -3.76 5.85 7.87
CA ALA A 109 -4.13 6.85 6.87
C ALA A 109 -2.98 7.80 6.50
N LEU A 110 -1.86 7.80 7.23
CA LEU A 110 -0.67 8.60 6.92
C LEU A 110 -0.20 8.42 5.48
N VAL A 111 -0.37 7.23 4.91
CA VAL A 111 0.00 6.90 3.53
C VAL A 111 -0.74 7.73 2.47
N PHE A 112 -1.89 8.33 2.83
CA PHE A 112 -2.69 9.15 1.94
C PHE A 112 -2.36 10.64 2.01
N LEU A 113 -1.52 11.07 2.97
CA LEU A 113 -1.11 12.46 3.06
C LEU A 113 -0.09 12.79 1.96
N PRO A 114 -0.15 14.01 1.38
CA PRO A 114 0.97 14.50 0.58
C PRO A 114 2.27 14.39 1.37
N ILE A 115 3.36 13.98 0.71
CA ILE A 115 4.64 13.65 1.37
C ILE A 115 5.13 14.73 2.35
N ARG A 116 4.91 16.01 2.02
CA ARG A 116 5.26 17.18 2.86
C ARG A 116 4.53 17.23 4.22
N TYR A 117 3.38 16.56 4.35
CA TYR A 117 2.57 16.53 5.56
C TYR A 117 2.71 15.22 6.35
N VAL A 118 3.37 14.19 5.80
CA VAL A 118 3.52 12.90 6.47
C VAL A 118 4.25 13.06 7.80
N LEU A 119 5.36 13.82 7.83
CA LEU A 119 6.10 14.11 9.06
C LEU A 119 5.24 14.85 10.10
N PHE A 120 4.52 15.88 9.68
CA PHE A 120 3.64 16.65 10.58
C PHE A 120 2.52 15.77 11.16
N GLY A 121 1.83 15.02 10.30
CA GLY A 121 0.80 14.07 10.73
C GLY A 121 1.37 13.02 11.69
N ARG A 122 2.61 12.57 11.45
CA ARG A 122 3.29 11.62 12.33
C ARG A 122 3.57 12.20 13.71
N TYR A 123 4.11 13.41 13.80
CA TYR A 123 4.36 14.08 15.08
C TYR A 123 3.07 14.31 15.87
N GLY A 124 2.01 14.76 15.19
CA GLY A 124 0.68 14.92 15.79
C GLY A 124 0.15 13.60 16.36
N LEU A 125 0.28 12.50 15.61
CA LEU A 125 -0.11 11.18 16.09
C LEU A 125 0.73 10.75 17.29
N ARG A 126 2.06 10.85 17.23
CA ARG A 126 2.93 10.49 18.35
C ARG A 126 2.55 11.24 19.63
N ALA A 127 2.30 12.55 19.54
CA ALA A 127 1.86 13.37 20.67
C ALA A 127 0.47 12.99 21.22
N SER A 128 -0.41 12.46 20.38
CA SER A 128 -1.76 11.99 20.76
C SER A 128 -1.84 10.51 21.14
N SER A 129 -0.69 9.83 21.29
CA SER A 129 -0.65 8.39 21.51
C SER A 129 -1.33 7.98 22.83
N PRO A 130 -2.06 6.86 22.85
CA PRO A 130 -2.65 6.35 24.09
C PRO A 130 -1.55 5.96 25.08
N SER A 131 -1.74 6.29 26.36
CA SER A 131 -0.80 5.92 27.42
C SER A 131 -0.96 4.44 27.81
N VAL A 132 -0.44 3.55 26.97
CA VAL A 132 -0.45 2.10 27.18
C VAL A 132 0.96 1.53 27.10
N PRO A 133 1.24 0.38 27.74
CA PRO A 133 2.52 -0.30 27.58
C PRO A 133 2.85 -0.52 26.10
N ARG A 134 4.13 -0.37 25.75
CA ARG A 134 4.67 -0.67 24.41
C ARG A 134 4.18 0.26 23.29
N ILE A 135 3.54 1.38 23.63
CA ILE A 135 3.14 2.39 22.63
C ILE A 135 4.34 3.05 21.94
N GLU A 136 5.45 3.22 22.65
CA GLU A 136 6.69 3.77 22.06
C GLU A 136 7.32 2.78 21.07
N GLU A 137 7.34 1.47 21.37
CA GLU A 137 7.77 0.44 20.41
C GLU A 137 6.93 0.49 19.13
N PHE A 138 5.61 0.65 19.27
CA PHE A 138 4.71 0.83 18.13
C PHE A 138 5.02 2.11 17.35
N ASN A 139 5.29 3.20 18.06
CA ASN A 139 5.60 4.49 17.46
C ASN A 139 6.90 4.45 16.65
N ASP A 140 7.93 3.82 17.19
CA ASP A 140 9.23 3.67 16.52
C ASP A 140 9.11 2.77 15.27
N TYR A 141 8.28 1.72 15.33
CA TYR A 141 7.98 0.89 14.16
C TYR A 141 7.31 1.70 13.03
N LEU A 142 6.34 2.56 13.36
CA LEU A 142 5.68 3.41 12.36
C LEU A 142 6.68 4.36 11.69
N GLU A 143 7.67 4.89 12.41
CA GLU A 143 8.72 5.73 11.79
C GLU A 143 9.47 4.96 10.71
N GLY A 144 9.89 3.72 10.98
CA GLY A 144 10.50 2.86 9.96
C GLY A 144 9.55 2.47 8.82
N ALA A 145 8.26 2.31 9.09
CA ALA A 145 7.28 1.91 8.08
C ALA A 145 6.97 3.02 7.05
N TYR A 146 7.08 4.30 7.45
CA TYR A 146 6.69 5.45 6.61
C TYR A 146 7.86 6.30 6.08
N LEU A 147 9.04 6.26 6.71
CA LEU A 147 10.17 7.12 6.32
C LEU A 147 11.06 6.54 5.21
N PHE A 148 10.85 5.28 4.81
CA PHE A 148 11.70 4.57 3.83
C PHE A 148 10.97 4.10 2.56
N SER A 149 9.69 4.43 2.38
CA SER A 149 8.90 4.15 1.17
C SER A 149 9.02 5.25 0.11
#